data_AF-A0A4Q6GB33-F1
#
_entry.id   AF-A0A4Q6GB33-F1
#
_cell.length_a   1.000
_cell.length_b   1.000
_cell.length_c   1.000
_cell.angle_alpha   90.00
_cell.angle_beta   90.00
_cell.angle_gamma   90.00
#
_symmetry.space_group_name_H-M   'P 1'
#
loop_
_entity.id
_entity.type
_entity.pdbx_description
1 polymer ?
#
loop_
_entity_poly.entity_id
_entity_poly.type
_entity_poly.pdbx_seq_one_letter_code
_entity_poly.pdbx_strand_id
1 'polypeptide(L)'
;DEIAATTPDGASSFSSPAPGAPMEPSFDLADIDLDLPSFEQPASVEADLPVPGEAIEPAALSPEHMEMETKLDLAIAYQEIGDKEGARELLDEVIKGGSSEQVSKASAMRSLLA
;
A
#
# COMPACT_ATOMS: atom_id res chain seq x y z
N ASP A 1 -55.99 -22.10 -21.53
CA ASP A 1 -55.31 -21.98 -20.23
C ASP A 1 -54.38 -20.79 -20.24
N GLU A 2 -54.92 -19.58 -20.11
CA GLU A 2 -55.56 -18.98 -18.93
C GLU A 2 -54.52 -18.30 -18.04
N ILE A 3 -54.29 -17.04 -18.38
CA ILE A 3 -53.75 -16.01 -17.51
C ILE A 3 -54.85 -15.59 -16.51
N ALA A 4 -54.80 -16.09 -15.28
CA ALA A 4 -55.58 -15.57 -14.15
C ALA A 4 -54.60 -14.79 -13.24
N ALA A 5 -54.52 -13.46 -13.33
CA ALA A 5 -55.42 -12.47 -12.72
C ALA A 5 -55.47 -12.56 -11.19
N THR A 6 -54.80 -11.63 -10.49
CA THR A 6 -55.39 -10.86 -9.39
C THR A 6 -54.38 -9.83 -8.85
N THR A 7 -54.75 -8.55 -8.94
CA THR A 7 -54.25 -7.44 -8.12
C THR A 7 -55.45 -7.02 -7.27
N PRO A 8 -55.32 -6.71 -5.96
CA PRO A 8 -54.96 -5.37 -5.47
C PRO A 8 -54.03 -5.45 -4.24
N ASP A 9 -53.29 -4.44 -3.79
CA ASP A 9 -53.73 -3.23 -3.08
C ASP A 9 -52.38 -2.55 -2.68
N GLY A 10 -52.10 -1.31 -3.03
CA GLY A 10 -52.85 -0.19 -2.50
C GLY A 10 -52.23 0.43 -1.22
N ALA A 11 -50.93 0.29 -0.95
CA ALA A 11 -50.28 1.15 0.06
C ALA A 11 -48.79 1.35 -0.19
N SER A 12 -48.43 2.52 -0.73
CA SER A 12 -47.34 3.37 -0.23
C SER A 12 -47.31 4.66 -1.04
N SER A 13 -48.32 5.51 -0.81
CA SER A 13 -48.13 6.94 -1.04
C SER A 13 -47.40 7.49 0.19
N PHE A 14 -46.09 7.65 0.05
CA PHE A 14 -45.34 8.63 0.85
C PHE A 14 -44.67 9.58 -0.13
N SER A 15 -45.49 10.36 -0.83
CA SER A 15 -45.03 11.64 -1.36
C SER A 15 -45.02 12.64 -0.22
N SER A 16 -43.84 12.83 0.37
CA SER A 16 -43.49 14.08 1.05
C SER A 16 -42.07 14.43 0.60
N PRO A 17 -41.84 15.53 -0.13
CA PRO A 17 -40.48 15.95 -0.45
C PRO A 17 -39.80 16.36 0.84
N ALA A 18 -38.74 15.64 1.22
CA ALA A 18 -37.85 16.07 2.29
C ALA A 18 -37.17 17.40 1.87
N PRO A 19 -37.24 18.47 2.67
CA PRO A 19 -36.43 19.65 2.43
C PRO A 19 -35.02 19.33 2.94
N GLY A 20 -34.09 19.13 2.02
CA GLY A 20 -32.68 18.94 2.36
C GLY A 20 -32.02 17.74 1.69
N ALA A 21 -32.15 17.61 0.37
CA ALA A 21 -31.15 16.86 -0.36
C ALA A 21 -29.80 17.57 -0.13
N PRO A 22 -28.75 16.89 0.38
CA PRO A 22 -27.42 17.43 0.33
C PRO A 22 -27.11 17.65 -1.15
N MET A 23 -26.77 18.89 -1.50
CA MET A 23 -26.24 19.24 -2.80
C MET A 23 -24.97 18.40 -2.97
N GLU A 24 -25.05 17.32 -3.76
CA GLU A 24 -23.87 16.51 -4.00
C GLU A 24 -22.86 17.38 -4.73
N PRO A 25 -21.61 17.49 -4.23
CA PRO A 25 -20.60 18.27 -4.91
C PRO A 25 -20.39 17.65 -6.29
N SER A 26 -20.81 18.36 -7.33
CA SER A 26 -20.52 18.00 -8.72
C SER A 26 -19.04 18.25 -8.97
N PHE A 27 -18.24 17.20 -8.89
CA PHE A 27 -16.84 17.22 -9.32
C PHE A 27 -16.83 17.18 -10.85
N ASP A 28 -16.71 18.36 -11.47
CA ASP A 28 -16.49 18.46 -12.89
C ASP A 28 -15.00 18.21 -13.19
N LEU A 29 -14.70 17.05 -13.74
CA LEU A 29 -13.33 16.68 -14.13
C LEU A 29 -12.80 17.52 -15.30
N ALA A 30 -13.66 18.29 -15.97
CA ALA A 30 -13.25 19.24 -17.01
C ALA A 30 -12.66 20.54 -16.43
N ASP A 31 -12.86 20.81 -15.12
CA ASP A 31 -12.24 21.95 -14.41
C ASP A 31 -10.83 21.59 -13.88
N ILE A 32 -10.47 20.30 -13.90
CA ILE A 32 -9.10 19.84 -13.62
C ILE A 32 -8.21 20.10 -14.83
N ASP A 33 -7.55 21.26 -14.80
CA ASP A 33 -6.44 21.60 -15.69
C ASP A 33 -5.22 20.75 -15.30
N LEU A 34 -5.07 19.60 -15.95
CA LEU A 34 -3.90 18.72 -15.82
C LEU A 34 -2.71 19.28 -16.63
N ASP A 35 -2.27 20.48 -16.29
CA ASP A 35 -0.96 20.97 -16.71
C ASP A 35 0.11 20.24 -15.89
N LEU A 36 0.37 19.00 -16.29
CA LEU A 36 1.46 18.20 -15.77
C LEU A 36 2.75 18.81 -16.31
N PRO A 37 3.67 19.32 -15.48
CA PRO A 37 4.98 19.71 -15.97
C PRO A 37 5.58 18.47 -16.63
N SER A 38 5.88 18.56 -17.93
CA SER A 38 6.70 17.55 -18.58
C SER A 38 7.98 17.47 -17.76
N PHE A 39 8.19 16.33 -17.07
CA PHE A 39 9.41 16.03 -16.34
C PHE A 39 10.53 15.80 -17.36
N GLU A 40 10.92 16.87 -18.02
CA GLU A 40 12.06 16.94 -18.90
C GLU A 40 13.25 17.38 -18.05
N GLN A 41 13.97 16.36 -17.56
CA GLN A 41 15.36 16.41 -17.10
C GLN A 41 15.66 17.18 -15.79
N PRO A 42 16.34 16.56 -14.80
CA PRO A 42 16.66 17.23 -13.55
C PRO A 42 17.77 18.25 -13.76
N ALA A 43 17.42 19.54 -13.69
CA ALA A 43 18.36 20.60 -13.40
C ALA A 43 18.44 20.76 -11.87
N SER A 44 19.69 20.75 -11.38
CA SER A 44 20.13 20.72 -9.99
C SER A 44 19.34 21.60 -9.01
N VAL A 45 18.98 20.99 -7.87
CA VAL A 45 18.28 21.57 -6.74
C VAL A 45 19.21 22.36 -5.81
N GLU A 46 18.95 23.65 -5.60
CA GLU A 46 19.33 24.38 -4.39
C GLU A 46 18.06 24.60 -3.56
N ALA A 47 17.78 23.68 -2.63
CA ALA A 47 16.79 23.89 -1.57
C ALA A 47 17.15 23.01 -0.36
N ASP A 48 17.73 23.68 0.63
CA ASP A 48 18.04 23.18 1.97
C ASP A 48 16.74 22.89 2.75
N LEU A 49 16.16 21.70 2.55
CA LEU A 49 15.18 21.06 3.43
C LEU A 49 15.44 19.55 3.39
N PRO A 50 15.53 18.83 4.52
CA PRO A 50 15.65 17.38 4.49
C PRO A 50 14.31 16.78 4.03
N VAL A 51 14.30 16.32 2.77
CA VAL A 51 13.19 15.58 2.16
C VAL A 51 13.24 14.13 2.67
N PRO A 52 12.13 13.54 3.15
CA PRO A 52 12.07 12.10 3.41
C PRO A 52 12.05 11.39 2.05
N GLY A 53 13.24 11.03 1.58
CA GLY A 53 13.48 10.61 0.20
C GLY A 53 14.80 11.14 -0.33
N GLU A 54 15.80 11.30 0.54
CA GLU A 54 17.19 11.40 0.11
C GLU A 54 17.50 10.14 -0.67
N ALA A 55 17.37 10.23 -1.99
CA ALA A 55 17.96 9.30 -2.93
C ALA A 55 19.47 9.45 -2.75
N ILE A 56 20.00 8.83 -1.68
CA ILE A 56 21.28 8.17 -1.75
C ILE A 56 21.19 7.41 -3.05
N GLU A 57 21.97 7.79 -4.07
CA GLU A 57 22.05 7.00 -5.29
C GLU A 57 22.22 5.56 -4.82
N PRO A 58 21.20 4.70 -4.95
CA PRO A 58 21.32 3.37 -4.41
C PRO A 58 22.46 2.81 -5.24
N ALA A 59 23.57 2.46 -4.60
CA ALA A 59 24.63 1.73 -5.26
C ALA A 59 23.95 0.49 -5.84
N ALA A 60 23.53 0.54 -7.11
CA ALA A 60 22.26 -0.05 -7.57
C ALA A 60 22.05 -1.45 -7.01
N LEU A 61 21.42 -1.54 -5.84
CA LEU A 61 21.21 -2.81 -5.17
C LEU A 61 20.19 -3.52 -6.05
N SER A 62 20.46 -4.78 -6.40
CA SER A 62 19.53 -5.53 -7.23
C SER A 62 18.15 -5.53 -6.57
N PRO A 63 17.05 -5.59 -7.34
CA PRO A 63 15.70 -5.72 -6.77
C PRO A 63 15.60 -6.85 -5.73
N GLU A 64 16.30 -7.96 -5.97
CA GLU A 64 16.43 -9.09 -5.06
C GLU A 64 17.11 -8.70 -3.74
N HIS A 65 18.17 -7.89 -3.79
CA HIS A 65 18.85 -7.43 -2.58
C HIS A 65 17.91 -6.58 -1.72
N MET A 66 17.20 -5.62 -2.33
CA MET A 66 16.22 -4.78 -1.63
C MET A 66 15.05 -5.59 -1.07
N GLU A 67 14.59 -6.61 -1.80
CA GLU A 67 13.57 -7.54 -1.32
C GLU A 67 14.03 -8.26 -0.04
N MET A 68 15.27 -8.76 -0.03
CA MET A 68 15.83 -9.46 1.14
C MET A 68 16.06 -8.52 2.34
N GLU A 69 16.39 -7.25 2.10
CA GLU A 69 16.42 -6.23 3.16
C GLU A 69 15.02 -6.00 3.74
N THR A 70 14.01 -5.84 2.88
CA THR A 70 12.61 -5.65 3.32
C THR A 70 12.13 -6.84 4.16
N LYS A 71 12.50 -8.08 3.78
CA LYS A 71 12.18 -9.29 4.56
C LYS A 71 12.87 -9.32 5.92
N LEU A 72 14.13 -8.84 6.01
CA LEU A 72 14.83 -8.70 7.29
C LEU A 72 14.11 -7.72 8.22
N ASP A 73 13.67 -6.57 7.69
CA ASP A 73 12.94 -5.57 8.47
C ASP A 73 11.58 -6.10 8.97
N LEU A 74 10.85 -6.82 8.11
CA LEU A 74 9.59 -7.45 8.49
C LEU A 74 9.81 -8.55 9.55
N ALA A 75 10.89 -9.33 9.45
CA ALA A 75 11.22 -10.34 10.46
C ALA A 75 11.56 -9.72 11.83
N ILE A 76 12.12 -8.51 11.86
CA ILE A 76 12.32 -7.75 13.11
C ILE A 76 10.96 -7.33 13.67
N ALA A 77 10.08 -6.75 12.84
CA ALA A 77 8.75 -6.36 13.28
C ALA A 77 7.94 -7.54 13.85
N TYR A 78 8.01 -8.72 13.23
CA TYR A 78 7.37 -9.93 13.75
C TYR A 78 7.97 -10.41 15.07
N GLN A 79 9.30 -10.32 15.25
CA GLN A 79 9.93 -10.57 16.54
C GLN A 79 9.44 -9.62 17.63
N GLU A 80 9.32 -8.33 17.33
CA GLU A 80 8.90 -7.30 18.28
C GLU A 80 7.48 -7.51 18.81
N ILE A 81 6.57 -8.02 17.97
CA ILE A 81 5.19 -8.37 18.37
C ILE A 81 5.07 -9.79 18.96
N GLY A 82 6.16 -10.57 18.98
CA GLY A 82 6.21 -11.92 19.51
C GLY A 82 5.81 -13.04 18.54
N ASP A 83 5.61 -12.74 17.26
CA ASP A 83 5.37 -13.74 16.21
C ASP A 83 6.69 -14.36 15.74
N LYS A 84 7.17 -15.33 16.52
CA LYS A 84 8.43 -16.01 16.23
C LYS A 84 8.35 -16.88 14.98
N GLU A 85 7.22 -17.53 14.71
CA GLU A 85 7.06 -18.42 13.55
C GLU A 85 7.10 -17.59 12.25
N GLY A 86 6.35 -16.48 12.19
CA GLY A 86 6.38 -15.57 11.04
C GLY A 86 7.76 -14.95 10.80
N ALA A 87 8.44 -14.53 11.88
CA ALA A 87 9.81 -14.04 11.76
C ALA A 87 10.76 -15.14 11.23
N ARG A 88 10.59 -16.37 11.70
CA ARG A 88 11.46 -17.50 11.31
C ARG A 88 11.32 -17.84 9.84
N GLU A 89 10.10 -17.80 9.30
CA GLU A 89 9.82 -18.04 7.88
C GLU A 89 10.52 -17.00 7.00
N LEU A 90 10.37 -15.71 7.32
CA LEU A 90 11.05 -14.63 6.60
C LEU A 90 12.59 -14.76 6.65
N LEU A 91 13.15 -15.14 7.80
CA LEU A 91 14.59 -15.36 7.93
C LEU A 91 15.07 -16.57 7.13
N ASP A 92 14.27 -17.62 7.05
CA ASP A 92 14.59 -18.78 6.21
C ASP A 92 14.56 -18.43 4.71
N GLU A 93 13.72 -17.50 4.27
CA GLU A 93 13.77 -16.96 2.91
C GLU A 93 15.04 -16.13 2.66
N VAL A 94 15.41 -15.24 3.58
CA VAL A 94 16.63 -14.43 3.47
C VAL A 94 17.89 -15.31 3.48
N ILE A 95 17.91 -16.38 4.26
CA ILE A 95 19.04 -17.34 4.27
C ILE A 95 19.20 -18.05 2.91
N LYS A 96 18.09 -18.27 2.19
CA LYS A 96 18.11 -18.95 0.88
C LYS A 96 18.45 -18.01 -0.28
N GLY A 97 18.06 -16.74 -0.21
CA GLY A 97 18.13 -15.81 -1.34
C GLY A 97 18.96 -14.54 -1.12
N GLY A 98 19.44 -14.29 0.09
CA GLY A 98 20.21 -13.10 0.43
C GLY A 98 21.68 -13.16 0.04
N SER A 99 22.32 -12.00 0.04
CA SER A 99 23.78 -11.88 0.00
C SER A 99 24.44 -12.51 1.23
N SER A 100 25.74 -12.79 1.17
CA SER A 100 26.48 -13.38 2.30
C SER A 100 26.32 -12.61 3.61
N GLU A 101 26.22 -11.28 3.54
CA GLU A 101 26.02 -10.42 4.70
C GLU A 101 24.60 -10.56 5.27
N GLN A 102 23.59 -10.53 4.39
CA GLN A 102 22.19 -10.74 4.76
C GLN A 102 21.95 -12.14 5.34
N VAL A 103 22.55 -13.18 4.75
CA VAL A 103 22.46 -14.57 5.25
C VAL A 103 23.08 -14.69 6.65
N SER A 104 24.22 -14.03 6.88
CA SER A 104 24.87 -14.03 8.20
C SER A 104 24.00 -13.34 9.25
N LYS A 105 23.45 -12.16 8.92
CA LYS A 105 22.52 -11.43 9.77
C LYS A 105 21.27 -12.26 10.07
N ALA A 106 20.64 -12.82 9.03
CA ALA A 106 19.43 -13.64 9.17
C ALA A 106 19.67 -14.89 10.04
N SER A 107 20.80 -15.57 9.85
CA SER A 107 21.17 -16.75 10.65
C SER A 107 21.40 -16.40 12.12
N ALA A 108 22.03 -15.26 12.40
CA ALA A 108 22.21 -14.76 13.76
C ALA A 108 20.86 -14.45 14.43
N MET A 109 19.98 -13.70 13.75
CA MET A 109 18.65 -13.38 14.26
C MET A 109 17.81 -14.64 14.47
N ARG A 110 17.85 -15.58 13.53
CA ARG A 110 17.11 -16.85 13.62
C ARG A 110 17.56 -17.73 14.79
N SER A 111 18.83 -17.64 15.19
CA SER A 111 19.35 -18.35 16.36
C SER A 111 18.85 -17.77 17.69
N LEU A 112 18.36 -16.52 17.70
CA LEU A 112 17.78 -15.85 18.86
C LEU A 112 16.28 -16.16 19.02
N LEU A 113 15.65 -16.70 17.97
CA LEU A 113 14.27 -17.20 18.00
C LEU A 113 14.21 -18.55 18.74
N ALA A 114 14.12 -18.49 20.07
CA ALA A 114 13.90 -19.66 20.94
C ALA A 114 12.44 -20.15 20.90
#